data_AF-A0A0Q6XS54-F1
#
_entry.id   AF-A0A0Q6XS54-F1
#
_cell.length_a   1.000
_cell.length_b   1.000
_cell.length_c   1.000
_cell.angle_alpha   90.00
_cell.angle_beta   90.00
_cell.angle_gamma   90.00
#
_symmetry.space_group_name_H-M   'P 1'
#
loop_
_entity.id
_entity.type
_entity.pdbx_description
1 polymer ?
#
loop_
_entity_poly.entity_id
_entity_poly.type
_entity_poly.pdbx_seq_one_letter_code
_entity_poly.pdbx_strand_id
1 'polypeptide(L)'
;MALPFPDWAPTGSAQVQAVSLYPTTDVPSEAAAAVVHVEVSPVYVVRLDDTHAALVTQVLPVDENNRPYDGHAHSGMIGAYFFEHSAAGWRMTDRQDFVTTSGVGGNIGTTGITKLGEGHFAVTAQWGSCWQGYCGRWLVVVGLQGNEATLLNSGIALSVDNDGARGACSALSGGDPRAAKEADAEKHECLDIQSKWKFQGNRLLVSYEGRLSKLGENGELLPTRKIQEQAIYEATPGKLTLISGRNPVPDFFSNGPP
;
A
#
# COMPACT_ATOMS: atom_id res chain seq x y z
N MET A 1 -35.98 -3.97 7.23
CA MET A 1 -34.54 -4.27 7.42
C MET A 1 -33.79 -3.23 6.62
N ALA A 2 -32.86 -2.48 7.24
CA ALA A 2 -32.12 -1.43 6.54
C ALA A 2 -30.93 -2.05 5.79
N LEU A 3 -30.84 -1.82 4.49
CA LEU A 3 -29.62 -2.09 3.73
C LEU A 3 -28.49 -1.21 4.30
N PRO A 4 -27.25 -1.70 4.39
CA PRO A 4 -26.14 -0.88 4.91
C PRO A 4 -25.81 0.30 4.00
N PHE A 5 -26.12 0.19 2.70
CA PHE A 5 -26.13 1.31 1.77
C PHE A 5 -27.39 1.25 0.91
N PRO A 6 -28.54 1.75 1.40
CA PRO A 6 -29.83 1.53 0.76
C PRO A 6 -29.97 2.21 -0.60
N ASP A 7 -29.27 3.32 -0.79
CA ASP A 7 -29.38 4.14 -1.99
C ASP A 7 -28.11 4.10 -2.86
N TRP A 8 -27.11 3.27 -2.52
CA TRP A 8 -25.79 3.31 -3.15
C TRP A 8 -25.89 3.12 -4.66
N ALA A 9 -25.18 3.99 -5.37
CA ALA A 9 -25.01 3.94 -6.80
C ALA A 9 -23.52 4.18 -7.11
N PRO A 10 -22.99 3.65 -8.23
CA PRO A 10 -21.58 3.80 -8.60
C PRO A 10 -21.19 5.25 -8.96
N THR A 11 -22.15 6.18 -8.97
CA THR A 11 -21.94 7.60 -9.25
C THR A 11 -22.94 8.45 -8.48
N GLY A 12 -22.54 9.66 -8.12
CA GLY A 12 -23.44 10.69 -7.56
C GLY A 12 -23.46 10.66 -6.03
N SER A 13 -24.34 11.45 -5.41
CA SER A 13 -24.30 11.70 -3.96
C SER A 13 -24.52 10.46 -3.08
N ALA A 14 -25.07 9.38 -3.62
CA ALA A 14 -25.33 8.16 -2.85
C ALA A 14 -24.06 7.37 -2.49
N GLN A 15 -22.93 7.65 -3.14
CA GLN A 15 -21.62 7.13 -2.74
C GLN A 15 -21.07 7.81 -1.49
N VAL A 16 -21.61 8.99 -1.13
CA VAL A 16 -21.17 9.76 0.02
C VAL A 16 -21.89 9.28 1.27
N GLN A 17 -21.11 8.88 2.26
CA GLN A 17 -21.58 8.31 3.51
C GLN A 17 -20.97 9.09 4.68
N ALA A 18 -21.75 9.20 5.76
CA ALA A 18 -21.27 9.72 7.03
C ALA A 18 -20.59 8.59 7.81
N VAL A 19 -19.29 8.73 8.07
CA VAL A 19 -18.49 7.74 8.82
C VAL A 19 -17.71 8.41 9.95
N SER A 20 -17.36 7.62 10.97
CA SER A 20 -16.48 8.10 12.04
C SER A 20 -15.05 7.67 11.72
N LEU A 21 -14.21 8.61 11.29
CA LEU A 21 -12.78 8.37 11.11
C LEU A 21 -12.00 8.90 12.32
N TYR A 22 -10.91 8.23 12.66
CA TYR A 22 -9.91 8.80 13.57
C TYR A 22 -8.99 9.75 12.79
N PRO A 23 -8.39 10.77 13.44
CA PRO A 23 -7.47 11.68 12.76
C PRO A 23 -6.27 10.89 12.18
N THR A 24 -5.99 11.10 10.90
CA THR A 24 -4.75 10.66 10.24
C THR A 24 -4.11 11.87 9.55
N THR A 25 -2.88 11.74 9.05
CA THR A 25 -2.25 12.78 8.21
C THR A 25 -3.05 13.09 6.95
N ASP A 26 -3.86 12.14 6.47
CA ASP A 26 -4.74 12.25 5.31
C ASP A 26 -6.16 12.74 5.66
N VAL A 27 -6.44 13.02 6.94
CA VAL A 27 -7.67 13.64 7.40
C VAL A 27 -7.37 15.09 7.76
N PRO A 28 -7.99 16.10 7.12
CA PRO A 28 -7.79 17.50 7.47
C PRO A 28 -7.97 17.74 8.98
N SER A 29 -7.07 18.52 9.61
CA SER A 29 -7.02 18.68 11.07
C SER A 29 -8.29 19.25 11.71
N GLU A 30 -9.16 19.89 10.93
CA GLU A 30 -10.47 20.39 11.36
C GLU A 30 -11.54 19.29 11.52
N ALA A 31 -11.27 18.06 11.06
CA ALA A 31 -12.16 16.91 11.16
C ALA A 31 -11.81 15.94 12.33
N ALA A 32 -10.89 16.34 13.21
CA ALA A 32 -10.46 15.48 14.32
C ALA A 32 -11.61 15.23 15.31
N ALA A 33 -12.06 13.97 15.39
CA ALA A 33 -13.16 13.45 16.22
C ALA A 33 -14.60 13.79 15.74
N ALA A 34 -14.80 14.10 14.47
CA ALA A 34 -16.12 14.36 13.88
C ALA A 34 -16.52 13.28 12.88
N VAL A 35 -17.84 13.09 12.72
CA VAL A 35 -18.41 12.37 11.57
C VAL A 35 -17.94 13.08 10.30
N VAL A 36 -17.20 12.38 9.45
CA VAL A 36 -16.68 12.90 8.18
C VAL A 36 -17.52 12.33 7.05
N HIS A 37 -17.80 13.15 6.04
CA HIS A 37 -18.36 12.66 4.79
C HIS A 37 -17.25 12.03 3.97
N VAL A 38 -17.50 10.81 3.50
CA VAL A 38 -16.56 10.06 2.66
C VAL A 38 -17.29 9.49 1.46
N GLU A 39 -16.60 9.42 0.34
CA GLU A 39 -16.96 8.55 -0.76
C GLU A 39 -16.53 7.11 -0.43
N VAL A 40 -17.48 6.16 -0.51
CA VAL A 40 -17.22 4.73 -0.34
C VAL A 40 -17.43 4.00 -1.67
N SER A 41 -16.34 3.43 -2.18
CA SER A 41 -16.31 2.67 -3.43
C SER A 41 -16.01 1.19 -3.18
N PRO A 42 -16.84 0.25 -3.65
CA PRO A 42 -16.60 -1.18 -3.48
C PRO A 42 -15.40 -1.63 -4.32
N VAL A 43 -14.52 -2.44 -3.71
CA VAL A 43 -13.33 -3.00 -4.37
C VAL A 43 -13.51 -4.51 -4.58
N TYR A 44 -13.84 -5.24 -3.51
CA TYR A 44 -14.07 -6.69 -3.55
C TYR A 44 -15.23 -7.10 -2.68
N VAL A 45 -16.00 -8.10 -3.13
CA VAL A 45 -16.85 -8.91 -2.26
C VAL A 45 -16.18 -10.26 -2.08
N VAL A 46 -15.90 -10.61 -0.83
CA VAL A 46 -15.16 -11.82 -0.45
C VAL A 46 -16.10 -12.73 0.33
N ARG A 47 -16.37 -13.93 -0.16
CA ARG A 47 -17.03 -14.96 0.65
C ARG A 47 -16.01 -15.56 1.60
N LEU A 48 -16.22 -15.35 2.90
CA LEU A 48 -15.36 -15.90 3.94
C LEU A 48 -15.72 -17.38 4.15
N ASP A 49 -17.00 -17.67 4.20
CA ASP A 49 -17.59 -19.02 4.19
C ASP A 49 -18.98 -19.00 3.53
N ASP A 50 -19.78 -20.05 3.74
CA ASP A 50 -21.12 -20.17 3.16
C ASP A 50 -22.14 -19.17 3.72
N THR A 51 -21.90 -18.65 4.92
CA THR A 51 -22.78 -17.73 5.65
C THR A 51 -22.19 -16.35 5.85
N HIS A 52 -20.89 -16.14 5.62
CA HIS A 52 -20.21 -14.87 5.88
C HIS A 52 -19.55 -14.28 4.64
N ALA A 53 -19.62 -12.96 4.50
CA ALA A 53 -18.92 -12.22 3.46
C ALA A 53 -18.36 -10.90 3.98
N ALA A 54 -17.30 -10.42 3.33
CA ALA A 54 -16.73 -9.11 3.54
C ALA A 54 -16.80 -8.28 2.25
N LEU A 55 -17.22 -7.02 2.36
CA LEU A 55 -17.07 -6.01 1.32
C LEU A 55 -15.84 -5.15 1.67
N VAL A 56 -14.82 -5.23 0.83
CA VAL A 56 -13.64 -4.36 0.90
C VAL A 56 -13.94 -3.11 0.10
N THR A 57 -13.58 -1.95 0.66
CA THR A 57 -13.89 -0.64 0.08
C THR A 57 -12.66 0.24 0.01
N GLN A 58 -12.63 1.11 -0.99
CA GLN A 58 -11.85 2.34 -0.95
C GLN A 58 -12.71 3.42 -0.30
N VAL A 59 -12.12 4.16 0.61
CA VAL A 59 -12.74 5.28 1.32
C VAL A 59 -11.92 6.54 1.04
N LEU A 60 -12.62 7.62 0.69
CA LEU A 60 -12.01 8.93 0.46
C LEU A 60 -12.81 10.01 1.17
N PRO A 61 -12.20 10.80 2.06
CA PRO A 61 -12.82 12.01 2.57
C PRO A 61 -13.25 12.93 1.42
N VAL A 62 -14.39 13.62 1.58
CA VAL A 62 -14.89 14.61 0.62
C VAL A 62 -15.01 16.00 1.26
N ASP A 63 -14.91 17.04 0.44
CA ASP A 63 -15.18 18.43 0.84
C ASP A 63 -16.69 18.72 0.97
N GLU A 64 -17.04 19.96 1.34
CA GLU A 64 -18.44 20.41 1.49
C GLU A 64 -19.26 20.32 0.19
N ASN A 65 -18.60 20.20 -0.97
CA ASN A 65 -19.22 20.04 -2.28
C ASN A 65 -19.24 18.57 -2.77
N ASN A 66 -18.97 17.61 -1.87
CA ASN A 66 -18.83 16.18 -2.19
C ASN A 66 -17.70 15.87 -3.18
N ARG A 67 -16.62 16.66 -3.19
CA ARG A 67 -15.44 16.37 -4.01
C ARG A 67 -14.40 15.62 -3.19
N PRO A 68 -13.86 14.50 -3.68
CA PRO A 68 -12.86 13.73 -2.94
C PRO A 68 -11.57 14.53 -2.72
N TYR A 69 -10.95 14.35 -1.56
CA TYR A 69 -9.60 14.85 -1.29
C TYR A 69 -8.58 13.93 -1.99
N ASP A 70 -8.25 14.25 -3.24
CA ASP A 70 -7.40 13.44 -4.14
C ASP A 70 -6.08 14.11 -4.54
N GLY A 71 -5.64 15.09 -3.74
CA GLY A 71 -4.35 15.76 -3.92
C GLY A 71 -3.17 14.77 -3.92
N HIS A 72 -2.05 15.17 -4.54
CA HIS A 72 -0.90 14.27 -4.75
C HIS A 72 -0.40 13.58 -3.47
N ALA A 73 -0.41 14.28 -2.34
CA ALA A 73 0.02 13.76 -1.05
C ALA A 73 -1.04 12.92 -0.32
N HIS A 74 -2.30 12.92 -0.79
CA HIS A 74 -3.38 12.21 -0.11
C HIS A 74 -3.41 10.74 -0.52
N SER A 75 -3.39 9.86 0.47
CA SER A 75 -3.57 8.43 0.26
C SER A 75 -5.04 8.06 0.07
N GLY A 76 -5.32 6.92 -0.55
CA GLY A 76 -6.61 6.27 -0.39
C GLY A 76 -6.71 5.55 0.95
N MET A 77 -7.92 5.39 1.49
CA MET A 77 -8.16 4.58 2.69
C MET A 77 -8.81 3.24 2.33
N ILE A 78 -8.48 2.18 3.07
CA ILE A 78 -9.08 0.86 2.93
C ILE A 78 -10.03 0.63 4.10
N GLY A 79 -11.29 0.32 3.79
CA GLY A 79 -12.32 -0.06 4.77
C GLY A 79 -12.86 -1.47 4.50
N ALA A 80 -13.55 -2.06 5.48
CA ALA A 80 -14.16 -3.38 5.38
C ALA A 80 -15.53 -3.44 6.08
N TYR A 81 -16.51 -4.06 5.43
CA TYR A 81 -17.87 -4.26 5.97
C TYR A 81 -18.18 -5.75 5.96
N PHE A 82 -18.69 -6.28 7.07
CA PHE A 82 -18.91 -7.71 7.26
C PHE A 82 -20.39 -8.04 7.28
N PHE A 83 -20.73 -9.18 6.71
CA PHE A 83 -22.10 -9.60 6.47
C PHE A 83 -22.31 -11.06 6.84
N GLU A 84 -23.51 -11.35 7.32
CA GLU A 84 -24.00 -12.69 7.60
C GLU A 84 -25.26 -12.97 6.76
N HIS A 85 -25.34 -14.16 6.19
CA HIS A 85 -26.47 -14.64 5.40
C HIS A 85 -27.35 -15.56 6.24
N SER A 86 -28.65 -15.25 6.25
CA SER A 86 -29.68 -16.05 6.91
C SER A 86 -30.85 -16.29 5.97
N ALA A 87 -31.91 -16.96 6.44
CA ALA A 87 -33.16 -17.10 5.69
C ALA A 87 -33.80 -15.74 5.31
N ALA A 88 -33.47 -14.66 6.03
CA ALA A 88 -33.93 -13.31 5.74
C ALA A 88 -33.04 -12.54 4.73
N GLY A 89 -31.98 -13.19 4.21
CA GLY A 89 -30.99 -12.59 3.32
C GLY A 89 -29.72 -12.14 4.05
N TRP A 90 -28.93 -11.31 3.37
CA TRP A 90 -27.68 -10.74 3.89
C TRP A 90 -27.96 -9.57 4.82
N ARG A 91 -27.26 -9.55 5.96
CA ARG A 91 -27.29 -8.45 6.93
C ARG A 91 -25.88 -8.07 7.31
N MET A 92 -25.57 -6.78 7.35
CA MET A 92 -24.30 -6.30 7.90
C MET A 92 -24.23 -6.60 9.40
N THR A 93 -23.13 -7.23 9.81
CA THR A 93 -22.84 -7.59 11.21
C THR A 93 -21.86 -6.63 11.86
N ASP A 94 -20.89 -6.15 11.08
CA ASP A 94 -19.84 -5.26 11.56
C ASP A 94 -19.32 -4.38 10.43
N ARG A 95 -18.61 -3.30 10.79
CA ARG A 95 -17.89 -2.46 9.83
C ARG A 95 -16.67 -1.81 10.46
N GLN A 96 -15.64 -1.69 9.64
CA GLN A 96 -14.43 -0.91 9.89
C GLN A 96 -14.30 0.09 8.75
N ASP A 97 -14.82 1.30 8.97
CA ASP A 97 -14.79 2.39 7.99
C ASP A 97 -13.34 2.78 7.62
N PHE A 98 -12.37 2.43 8.47
CA PHE A 98 -10.93 2.61 8.24
C PHE A 98 -10.13 1.45 8.84
N VAL A 99 -9.25 0.86 8.03
CA VAL A 99 -8.28 -0.16 8.44
C VAL A 99 -6.85 0.38 8.29
N THR A 100 -6.54 0.98 7.14
CA THR A 100 -5.23 1.55 6.82
C THR A 100 -5.34 2.50 5.63
N THR A 101 -4.28 3.27 5.38
CA THR A 101 -4.08 4.00 4.13
C THR A 101 -3.19 3.22 3.14
N SER A 102 -3.29 3.57 1.87
CA SER A 102 -2.43 3.07 0.79
C SER A 102 -2.46 4.07 -0.38
N GLY A 103 -1.35 4.15 -1.13
CA GLY A 103 -1.27 4.92 -2.36
C GLY A 103 -1.17 6.43 -2.20
N VAL A 104 -1.46 7.12 -3.30
CA VAL A 104 -1.29 8.58 -3.48
C VAL A 104 -2.36 9.08 -4.44
N GLY A 105 -2.65 10.39 -4.43
CA GLY A 105 -3.68 10.98 -5.29
C GLY A 105 -5.09 10.42 -5.03
N GLY A 106 -5.41 10.11 -3.77
CA GLY A 106 -6.70 9.53 -3.39
C GLY A 106 -6.97 8.14 -3.97
N ASN A 107 -5.94 7.35 -4.26
CA ASN A 107 -6.12 5.99 -4.79
C ASN A 107 -5.35 4.97 -3.95
N ILE A 108 -5.97 3.83 -3.61
CA ILE A 108 -5.30 2.79 -2.81
C ILE A 108 -4.24 1.98 -3.58
N GLY A 109 -4.14 2.19 -4.90
CA GLY A 109 -3.22 1.51 -5.81
C GLY A 109 -3.86 0.31 -6.51
N THR A 110 -3.01 -0.53 -7.11
CA THR A 110 -3.43 -1.79 -7.72
C THR A 110 -3.73 -2.82 -6.65
N THR A 111 -4.95 -3.34 -6.62
CA THR A 111 -5.39 -4.29 -5.60
C THR A 111 -5.40 -5.73 -6.09
N GLY A 112 -5.34 -6.66 -5.13
CA GLY A 112 -5.50 -8.10 -5.37
C GLY A 112 -6.02 -8.81 -4.13
N ILE A 113 -6.64 -9.97 -4.31
CA ILE A 113 -7.07 -10.84 -3.20
C ILE A 113 -6.45 -12.23 -3.30
N THR A 114 -6.00 -12.77 -2.17
CA THR A 114 -5.50 -14.14 -2.07
C THR A 114 -6.11 -14.87 -0.89
N LYS A 115 -6.53 -16.12 -1.07
CA LYS A 115 -6.93 -17.00 0.03
C LYS A 115 -5.68 -17.51 0.76
N LEU A 116 -5.54 -17.17 2.04
CA LEU A 116 -4.44 -17.62 2.90
C LEU A 116 -4.75 -18.97 3.56
N GLY A 117 -6.04 -19.21 3.83
CA GLY A 117 -6.58 -20.41 4.43
C GLY A 117 -8.11 -20.42 4.33
N GLU A 118 -8.76 -21.39 4.98
CA GLU A 118 -10.21 -21.40 5.10
C GLU A 118 -10.69 -20.19 5.92
N GLY A 119 -11.66 -19.43 5.41
CA GLY A 119 -12.15 -18.21 6.07
C GLY A 119 -11.15 -17.07 6.21
N HIS A 120 -9.93 -17.20 5.67
CA HIS A 120 -8.84 -16.24 5.87
C HIS A 120 -8.26 -15.79 4.52
N PHE A 121 -8.33 -14.50 4.25
CA PHE A 121 -7.91 -13.89 2.99
C PHE A 121 -6.95 -12.73 3.24
N ALA A 122 -6.09 -12.44 2.27
CA ALA A 122 -5.31 -11.21 2.20
C ALA A 122 -5.82 -10.34 1.06
N VAL A 123 -6.14 -9.09 1.38
CA VAL A 123 -6.24 -8.00 0.43
C VAL A 123 -4.87 -7.34 0.34
N THR A 124 -4.39 -7.19 -0.88
CA THR A 124 -3.13 -6.52 -1.19
C THR A 124 -3.43 -5.23 -1.93
N ALA A 125 -2.67 -4.18 -1.62
CA ALA A 125 -2.74 -2.91 -2.32
C ALA A 125 -1.30 -2.46 -2.63
N GLN A 126 -0.99 -2.38 -3.92
CA GLN A 126 0.33 -1.99 -4.42
C GLN A 126 0.28 -0.60 -5.02
N TRP A 127 1.17 0.27 -4.56
CA TRP A 127 1.27 1.63 -5.06
C TRP A 127 2.72 2.05 -5.21
N GLY A 128 2.94 3.18 -5.89
CA GLY A 128 4.26 3.77 -6.03
C GLY A 128 4.16 5.27 -6.27
N SER A 129 5.23 5.97 -5.93
CA SER A 129 5.34 7.41 -6.13
C SER A 129 6.81 7.77 -6.37
N CYS A 130 7.02 8.96 -6.94
CA CYS A 130 8.33 9.54 -7.15
C CYS A 130 8.38 10.93 -6.50
N TRP A 131 9.38 11.16 -5.66
CA TRP A 131 9.60 12.45 -5.00
C TRP A 131 11.05 12.88 -5.21
N GLN A 132 11.24 14.07 -5.79
CA GLN A 132 12.56 14.65 -6.10
C GLN A 132 13.49 13.68 -6.86
N GLY A 133 12.92 12.87 -7.75
CA GLY A 133 13.65 11.88 -8.56
C GLY A 133 13.99 10.56 -7.85
N TYR A 134 13.54 10.38 -6.61
CA TYR A 134 13.54 9.08 -5.92
C TYR A 134 12.17 8.43 -6.09
N CYS A 135 12.13 7.26 -6.70
CA CYS A 135 10.94 6.49 -6.96
C CYS A 135 10.91 5.23 -6.10
N GLY A 136 9.74 4.86 -5.61
CA GLY A 136 9.54 3.63 -4.86
C GLY A 136 8.18 2.99 -5.13
N ARG A 137 8.07 1.70 -4.79
CA ARG A 137 6.81 0.97 -4.77
C ARG A 137 6.68 0.23 -3.45
N TRP A 138 5.46 0.16 -2.93
CA TRP A 138 5.15 -0.49 -1.66
C TRP A 138 3.95 -1.41 -1.79
N LEU A 139 3.91 -2.42 -0.92
CA LEU A 139 2.81 -3.36 -0.78
C LEU A 139 2.21 -3.26 0.62
N VAL A 140 0.96 -2.83 0.69
CA VAL A 140 0.13 -2.90 1.90
C VAL A 140 -0.63 -4.22 1.88
N VAL A 141 -0.76 -4.87 3.05
CA VAL A 141 -1.47 -6.14 3.19
C VAL A 141 -2.46 -6.06 4.35
N VAL A 142 -3.74 -6.28 4.06
CA VAL A 142 -4.83 -6.36 5.02
C VAL A 142 -5.36 -7.79 5.05
N GLY A 143 -5.43 -8.40 6.22
CA GLY A 143 -6.02 -9.72 6.45
C GLY A 143 -7.52 -9.58 6.69
N LEU A 144 -8.31 -10.51 6.17
CA LEU A 144 -9.75 -10.63 6.41
C LEU A 144 -10.02 -11.99 7.04
N GLN A 145 -10.60 -12.00 8.25
CA GLN A 145 -10.98 -13.22 8.95
C GLN A 145 -12.17 -12.97 9.88
N GLY A 146 -13.20 -13.81 9.79
CA GLY A 146 -14.42 -13.64 10.58
C GLY A 146 -15.07 -12.28 10.32
N ASN A 147 -15.26 -11.47 11.35
CA ASN A 147 -15.82 -10.12 11.24
C ASN A 147 -14.76 -9.02 11.34
N GLU A 148 -13.48 -9.34 11.07
CA GLU A 148 -12.38 -8.41 11.28
C GLU A 148 -11.47 -8.30 10.05
N ALA A 149 -11.07 -7.06 9.76
CA ALA A 149 -10.01 -6.69 8.87
C ALA A 149 -8.83 -6.15 9.69
N THR A 150 -7.66 -6.77 9.54
CA THR A 150 -6.47 -6.41 10.31
C THR A 150 -5.32 -6.02 9.38
N LEU A 151 -4.64 -4.92 9.68
CA LEU A 151 -3.43 -4.54 8.96
C LEU A 151 -2.31 -5.55 9.27
N LEU A 152 -1.95 -6.38 8.28
CA LEU A 152 -0.84 -7.33 8.42
C LEU A 152 0.51 -6.66 8.15
N ASN A 153 0.54 -5.68 7.25
CA ASN A 153 1.72 -4.87 6.94
C ASN A 153 1.34 -3.53 6.30
N SER A 154 2.01 -2.45 6.74
CA SER A 154 1.77 -1.06 6.32
C SER A 154 2.55 -0.60 5.07
N GLY A 155 3.40 -1.43 4.48
CA GLY A 155 4.18 -1.09 3.29
C GLY A 155 5.50 -1.85 3.19
N ILE A 156 5.49 -3.06 2.61
CA ILE A 156 6.73 -3.73 2.19
C ILE A 156 7.27 -2.98 0.99
N ALA A 157 8.46 -2.40 1.12
CA ALA A 157 9.14 -1.77 -0.01
C ALA A 157 9.47 -2.84 -1.08
N LEU A 158 8.89 -2.69 -2.27
CA LEU A 158 9.03 -3.60 -3.40
C LEU A 158 10.10 -3.15 -4.39
N SER A 159 10.33 -1.84 -4.51
CA SER A 159 11.32 -1.30 -5.43
C SER A 159 11.84 0.05 -4.96
N VAL A 160 13.03 0.39 -5.42
CA VAL A 160 13.60 1.74 -5.33
C VAL A 160 14.37 2.03 -6.63
N ASP A 161 14.19 3.24 -7.13
CA ASP A 161 15.01 3.84 -8.19
C ASP A 161 15.34 5.27 -7.79
N ASN A 162 16.58 5.72 -8.03
CA ASN A 162 16.96 7.12 -7.79
C ASN A 162 17.74 7.76 -8.93
N ASP A 163 17.60 7.23 -10.15
CA ASP A 163 18.33 7.77 -11.31
C ASP A 163 17.90 9.23 -11.58
N GLY A 164 16.60 9.51 -11.46
CA GLY A 164 16.05 10.86 -11.65
C GLY A 164 16.56 11.91 -10.66
N ALA A 165 16.95 11.50 -9.45
CA ALA A 165 17.51 12.40 -8.44
C ALA A 165 19.00 12.66 -8.64
N ARG A 166 19.70 11.72 -9.26
CA ARG A 166 21.15 11.68 -9.23
C ARG A 166 21.81 11.81 -10.59
N GLY A 167 21.08 11.74 -11.70
CA GLY A 167 21.55 11.97 -13.09
C GLY A 167 22.70 11.06 -13.57
N ALA A 168 23.35 10.37 -12.64
CA ALA A 168 24.59 9.64 -12.77
C ALA A 168 24.37 8.14 -12.54
N CYS A 169 23.19 7.65 -12.16
CA CYS A 169 23.04 6.21 -11.91
C CYS A 169 23.05 5.40 -13.21
N SER A 170 22.40 5.90 -14.26
CA SER A 170 22.53 5.40 -15.64
C SER A 170 23.93 5.61 -16.21
N ALA A 171 24.59 6.75 -15.93
CA ALA A 171 25.94 7.05 -16.44
C ALA A 171 27.06 6.24 -15.75
N LEU A 172 26.95 5.98 -14.44
CA LEU A 172 27.84 5.08 -13.68
C LEU A 172 27.70 3.62 -14.14
N SER A 173 26.57 3.25 -14.75
CA SER A 173 26.36 1.92 -15.35
C SER A 173 27.19 1.68 -16.60
N GLY A 174 27.53 2.75 -17.33
CA GLY A 174 28.35 2.72 -18.53
C GLY A 174 29.85 2.71 -18.25
N GLY A 175 30.25 2.82 -16.98
CA GLY A 175 31.66 2.95 -16.59
C GLY A 175 32.30 4.27 -17.01
N ASP A 176 31.51 5.32 -17.27
CA ASP A 176 32.04 6.63 -17.64
C ASP A 176 32.64 7.34 -16.41
N PRO A 177 33.97 7.55 -16.35
CA PRO A 177 34.62 8.22 -15.22
C PRO A 177 34.24 9.70 -15.09
N ARG A 178 33.63 10.31 -16.11
CA ARG A 178 33.19 11.72 -16.09
C ARG A 178 31.91 11.90 -15.30
N ALA A 179 31.04 10.88 -15.27
CA ALA A 179 29.81 10.88 -14.49
C ALA A 179 30.05 10.96 -12.97
N ALA A 180 31.21 10.47 -12.51
CA ALA A 180 31.62 10.55 -11.11
C ALA A 180 32.05 11.95 -10.66
N LYS A 181 32.38 12.86 -11.60
CA LYS A 181 32.80 14.24 -11.29
C LYS A 181 31.64 15.24 -11.21
N GLU A 182 30.50 14.93 -11.83
CA GLU A 182 29.30 15.79 -11.83
C GLU A 182 28.33 15.43 -10.70
N ALA A 183 28.55 14.30 -10.00
CA ALA A 183 27.76 13.88 -8.86
C ALA A 183 28.30 14.52 -7.56
N ASP A 184 27.42 15.21 -6.83
CA ASP A 184 27.77 16.04 -5.66
C ASP A 184 28.05 15.23 -4.37
N ALA A 185 29.17 15.55 -3.71
CA ALA A 185 30.06 14.71 -2.89
C ALA A 185 29.44 13.92 -1.70
N GLU A 186 28.20 14.19 -1.28
CA GLU A 186 27.84 14.00 0.14
C GLU A 186 27.09 12.73 0.55
N LYS A 187 26.66 11.81 -0.34
CA LYS A 187 26.17 10.44 -0.02
C LYS A 187 25.68 9.73 -1.29
N HIS A 188 26.51 8.92 -1.95
CA HIS A 188 26.21 8.43 -3.30
C HIS A 188 25.94 6.94 -3.34
N GLU A 189 24.68 6.55 -3.16
CA GLU A 189 24.20 5.23 -3.52
C GLU A 189 23.28 5.37 -4.74
N CYS A 190 23.60 4.66 -5.81
CA CYS A 190 22.72 4.49 -6.97
C CYS A 190 22.01 3.15 -6.84
N LEU A 191 20.69 3.23 -6.76
CA LEU A 191 19.82 2.10 -6.45
C LEU A 191 18.84 1.94 -7.59
N ASP A 192 18.77 0.72 -8.09
CA ASP A 192 17.80 0.28 -9.07
C ASP A 192 17.48 -1.17 -8.68
N ILE A 193 16.47 -1.30 -7.83
CA ILE A 193 16.01 -2.57 -7.27
C ILE A 193 14.53 -2.70 -7.59
N GLN A 194 14.16 -3.82 -8.19
CA GLN A 194 12.80 -4.20 -8.49
C GLN A 194 12.47 -5.52 -7.81
N SER A 195 11.19 -5.84 -7.68
CA SER A 195 10.77 -7.13 -7.18
C SER A 195 9.56 -7.70 -7.90
N LYS A 196 9.44 -9.02 -7.76
CA LYS A 196 8.22 -9.78 -8.04
C LYS A 196 7.79 -10.46 -6.76
N TRP A 197 6.49 -10.47 -6.49
CA TRP A 197 5.96 -11.08 -5.29
C TRP A 197 4.75 -11.96 -5.60
N LYS A 198 4.49 -12.92 -4.70
CA LYS A 198 3.29 -13.76 -4.74
C LYS A 198 3.02 -14.38 -3.37
N PHE A 199 1.75 -14.63 -3.09
CA PHE A 199 1.36 -15.50 -1.99
C PHE A 199 1.41 -16.98 -2.41
N GLN A 200 1.86 -17.84 -1.50
CA GLN A 200 1.77 -19.29 -1.56
C GLN A 200 1.21 -19.78 -0.23
N GLY A 201 -0.11 -20.00 -0.18
CA GLY A 201 -0.83 -20.19 1.09
C GLY A 201 -0.70 -18.94 1.96
N ASN A 202 -0.31 -19.13 3.22
CA ASN A 202 -0.08 -18.04 4.16
C ASN A 202 1.31 -17.38 4.05
N ARG A 203 2.11 -17.70 3.02
CA ARG A 203 3.46 -17.12 2.85
C ARG A 203 3.53 -16.16 1.69
N LEU A 204 4.05 -14.95 1.92
CA LEU A 204 4.39 -14.00 0.88
C LEU A 204 5.86 -14.19 0.50
N LEU A 205 6.12 -14.54 -0.75
CA LEU A 205 7.46 -14.60 -1.32
C LEU A 205 7.70 -13.34 -2.12
N VAL A 206 8.81 -12.64 -1.84
CA VAL A 206 9.25 -11.47 -2.59
C VAL A 206 10.67 -11.75 -3.10
N SER A 207 10.83 -11.76 -4.42
CA SER A 207 12.12 -11.93 -5.08
C SER A 207 12.58 -10.58 -5.62
N TYR A 208 13.74 -10.14 -5.16
CA TYR A 208 14.37 -8.87 -5.53
C TYR A 208 15.50 -9.09 -6.52
N GLU A 209 15.53 -8.25 -7.55
CA GLU A 209 16.62 -8.17 -8.50
C GLU A 209 17.01 -6.72 -8.71
N GLY A 210 18.28 -6.47 -9.00
CA GLY A 210 18.73 -5.11 -9.25
C GLY A 210 20.20 -4.91 -8.95
N ARG A 211 20.53 -3.69 -8.56
CA ARG A 211 21.90 -3.27 -8.34
C ARG A 211 21.99 -2.10 -7.36
N LEU A 212 23.13 -2.05 -6.70
CA LEU A 212 23.56 -0.96 -5.86
C LEU A 212 24.97 -0.58 -6.31
N SER A 213 25.16 0.67 -6.70
CA SER A 213 26.47 1.24 -7.01
C SER A 213 26.78 2.34 -6.03
N LYS A 214 28.04 2.44 -5.59
CA LYS A 214 28.47 3.44 -4.60
C LYS A 214 29.71 4.16 -5.08
N LEU A 215 29.85 5.44 -4.73
CA LEU A 215 31.14 6.10 -4.82
C LEU A 215 31.93 5.89 -3.52
N GLY A 216 33.22 5.66 -3.64
CA GLY A 216 34.17 5.63 -2.54
C GLY A 216 34.51 7.05 -2.05
N GLU A 217 35.31 7.13 -1.00
CA GLU A 217 35.63 8.41 -0.35
C GLU A 217 36.37 9.39 -1.28
N ASN A 218 37.05 8.89 -2.33
CA ASN A 218 37.77 9.71 -3.29
C ASN A 218 36.97 9.93 -4.59
N GLY A 219 35.66 9.64 -4.58
CA GLY A 219 34.78 9.76 -5.75
C GLY A 219 34.95 8.65 -6.79
N GLU A 220 35.71 7.59 -6.48
CA GLU A 220 35.84 6.44 -7.35
C GLU A 220 34.58 5.56 -7.32
N LEU A 221 34.16 5.03 -8.46
CA LEU A 221 33.06 4.06 -8.49
C LEU A 221 33.51 2.74 -7.86
N LEU A 222 32.92 2.39 -6.73
CA LEU A 222 33.10 1.08 -6.10
C LEU A 222 32.41 0.00 -6.96
N PRO A 223 32.85 -1.27 -6.85
CA PRO A 223 32.24 -2.36 -7.59
C PRO A 223 30.72 -2.41 -7.38
N THR A 224 29.97 -2.36 -8.49
CA THR A 224 28.51 -2.49 -8.46
C THR A 224 28.13 -3.83 -7.85
N ARG A 225 27.36 -3.77 -6.76
CA ARG A 225 26.77 -4.95 -6.13
C ARG A 225 25.51 -5.32 -6.88
N LYS A 226 25.47 -6.53 -7.44
CA LYS A 226 24.23 -7.12 -7.94
C LYS A 226 23.34 -7.55 -6.78
N ILE A 227 22.06 -7.26 -6.88
CA ILE A 227 21.02 -7.72 -5.96
C ILE A 227 20.31 -8.89 -6.62
N GLN A 228 20.35 -10.04 -5.95
CA GLN A 228 19.56 -11.23 -6.23
C GLN A 228 19.22 -11.82 -4.87
N GLU A 229 18.15 -11.32 -4.27
CA GLU A 229 17.79 -11.62 -2.89
C GLU A 229 16.32 -12.02 -2.82
N GLN A 230 15.95 -12.74 -1.77
CA GLN A 230 14.58 -13.14 -1.51
C GLN A 230 14.22 -12.79 -0.07
N ALA A 231 12.97 -12.39 0.14
CA ALA A 231 12.34 -12.29 1.44
C ALA A 231 11.12 -13.21 1.46
N ILE A 232 10.97 -13.98 2.53
CA ILE A 232 9.78 -14.80 2.77
C ILE A 232 9.14 -14.31 4.04
N TYR A 233 7.89 -13.87 3.93
CA TYR A 233 7.07 -13.48 5.05
C TYR A 233 6.00 -14.51 5.32
N GLU A 234 5.67 -14.73 6.58
CA GLU A 234 4.55 -15.57 7.01
C GLU A 234 3.43 -14.70 7.56
N ALA A 235 2.23 -14.90 7.02
CA ALA A 235 1.00 -14.28 7.48
C ALA A 235 0.45 -15.12 8.64
N THR A 236 0.40 -14.48 9.80
CA THR A 236 -0.34 -14.93 10.98
C THR A 236 -1.48 -13.95 11.24
N PRO A 237 -2.48 -14.30 12.06
CA PRO A 237 -3.50 -13.33 12.47
C PRO A 237 -2.83 -12.03 12.97
N GLY A 238 -3.21 -10.92 12.36
CA GLY A 238 -2.74 -9.57 12.70
C GLY A 238 -1.32 -9.17 12.31
N LYS A 239 -0.52 -10.03 11.65
CA LYS A 239 0.83 -9.62 11.21
C LYS A 239 1.38 -10.45 10.06
N LEU A 240 2.18 -9.78 9.22
CA LEU A 240 3.07 -10.40 8.24
C LEU A 240 4.52 -10.29 8.74
N THR A 241 5.13 -11.43 9.08
CA THR A 241 6.47 -11.47 9.71
C THR A 241 7.51 -12.01 8.75
N LEU A 242 8.66 -11.34 8.60
CA LEU A 242 9.79 -11.85 7.84
C LEU A 242 10.38 -13.08 8.55
N ILE A 243 10.31 -14.24 7.92
CA ILE A 243 10.80 -15.52 8.49
C ILE A 243 12.09 -16.01 7.82
N SER A 244 12.43 -15.50 6.63
CA SER A 244 13.66 -15.88 5.93
C SER A 244 14.09 -14.81 4.92
N GLY A 245 15.40 -14.68 4.74
CA GLY A 245 15.99 -13.73 3.81
C GLY A 245 15.92 -12.29 4.32
N ARG A 246 15.83 -11.32 3.42
CA ARG A 246 15.77 -9.88 3.76
C ARG A 246 15.22 -9.03 2.62
N ASN A 247 14.72 -7.84 2.97
CA ASN A 247 14.41 -6.80 2.00
C ASN A 247 15.68 -5.96 1.72
N PRO A 248 16.24 -5.96 0.50
CA PRO A 248 17.41 -5.16 0.16
C PRO A 248 17.07 -3.69 -0.15
N VAL A 249 15.79 -3.33 -0.26
CA VAL A 249 15.36 -1.95 -0.49
C VAL A 249 15.59 -1.15 0.80
N PRO A 250 16.39 -0.07 0.78
CA PRO A 250 16.63 0.70 1.99
C PRO A 250 15.39 1.49 2.42
N ASP A 251 15.28 1.72 3.72
CA ASP A 251 14.20 2.52 4.33
C ASP A 251 14.41 4.01 4.05
N PHE A 252 14.13 4.45 2.81
CA PHE A 252 14.10 5.89 2.48
C PHE A 252 12.76 6.55 2.82
N PHE A 253 11.70 5.75 2.92
CA PHE A 253 10.32 6.20 2.96
C PHE A 253 9.51 5.50 4.07
N SER A 254 10.17 4.98 5.11
CA SER A 254 9.50 4.26 6.21
C SER A 254 8.50 5.12 7.00
N ASN A 255 8.47 6.44 6.76
CA ASN A 255 7.48 7.37 7.29
C ASN A 255 6.44 7.87 6.24
N GLY A 256 6.34 7.21 5.08
CA GLY A 256 5.49 7.65 3.96
C GLY A 256 6.14 8.77 3.11
N PRO A 257 5.57 9.12 1.94
CA PRO A 257 5.83 10.41 1.32
C PRO A 257 5.41 11.51 2.31
N PRO A 258 6.13 12.65 2.36
CA PRO A 258 5.74 13.78 3.20
C PRO A 258 4.36 14.33 2.84
#